data_AF-A0ABD2W965-F1
#
_entry.id   AF-A0ABD2W965-F1
#
_cell.length_a   1.000
_cell.length_b   1.000
_cell.length_c   1.000
_cell.angle_alpha   90.00
_cell.angle_beta   90.00
_cell.angle_gamma   90.00
#
_symmetry.space_group_name_H-M   'P 1'
#
loop_
_entity.id
_entity.type
_entity.pdbx_description
1 polymer ?
#
loop_
_entity_poly.entity_id
_entity_poly.type
_entity_poly.pdbx_seq_one_letter_code
_entity_poly.pdbx_strand_id
1 'polypeptide(L)'
;MARKTFGMDQYTYQQLLEQIRRRTQGRNEKVAQYIIDLQSTLNKLRPQLDIQTQLDYLHGGMLPELQKMVRRKCLRFVDDLFDEAVEAENTIIRAEQYRAPIQDETVWPELRYQADKNESSYKLAAMPDHKEEITSLIKSQIEVTQLLTNSIRESEKRQAEALQQISKSITELQMQKVGFAGKPEGQKNAQPPKNAEHNPTKQPSSMNSKSKKTKEIYCYGCGAQNVFKKNCPKCSGNAESRE
;
A
#
# COMPACT_ATOMS: atom_id res chain seq x y z
N MET A 1 -29.12 24.03 -15.95
CA MET A 1 -27.72 24.49 -16.03
C MET A 1 -26.88 23.71 -15.02
N ALA A 2 -26.21 22.65 -15.48
CA ALA A 2 -25.36 21.83 -14.62
C ALA A 2 -24.07 22.59 -14.33
N ARG A 3 -23.86 22.99 -13.08
CA ARG A 3 -22.54 23.44 -12.62
C ARG A 3 -21.58 22.27 -12.81
N LYS A 4 -20.75 22.30 -13.86
CA LYS A 4 -19.53 21.48 -13.92
C LYS A 4 -18.82 21.74 -12.60
N THR A 5 -18.78 20.76 -11.72
CA THR A 5 -17.96 20.81 -10.52
C THR A 5 -16.55 21.10 -11.00
N PHE A 6 -16.01 22.28 -10.65
CA PHE A 6 -14.61 22.63 -10.83
C PHE A 6 -13.79 21.70 -9.93
N GLY A 7 -13.55 20.49 -10.43
CA GLY A 7 -12.81 19.42 -9.80
C GLY A 7 -12.04 18.75 -10.91
N MET A 8 -10.75 18.60 -10.70
CA MET A 8 -9.78 17.98 -11.59
C MET A 8 -10.38 16.81 -12.39
N ASP A 9 -10.13 16.79 -13.70
CA ASP A 9 -10.57 15.69 -14.56
C ASP A 9 -10.02 14.35 -14.04
N GLN A 10 -10.81 13.29 -14.12
CA GLN A 10 -10.45 11.97 -13.60
C GLN A 10 -9.15 11.46 -14.23
N TYR A 11 -8.92 11.78 -15.51
CA TYR A 11 -7.67 11.48 -16.20
C TYR A 11 -6.47 12.20 -15.58
N THR A 12 -6.59 13.51 -15.34
CA THR A 12 -5.54 14.32 -14.69
C THR A 12 -5.21 13.81 -13.29
N TYR A 13 -6.23 13.40 -12.53
CA TYR A 13 -6.04 12.81 -11.21
C TYR A 13 -5.21 11.52 -11.28
N GLN A 14 -5.53 10.63 -12.23
CA GLN A 14 -4.79 9.39 -12.43
C GLN A 14 -3.34 9.66 -12.86
N GLN A 15 -3.10 10.62 -13.76
CA GLN A 15 -1.75 10.99 -14.16
C GLN A 15 -0.90 11.52 -13.00
N LEU A 16 -1.46 12.38 -12.15
CA LEU A 16 -0.76 12.87 -10.98
C LEU A 16 -0.42 11.75 -9.99
N LEU A 17 -1.35 10.81 -9.78
CA LEU A 17 -1.07 9.64 -8.94
C LEU A 17 0.04 8.76 -9.51
N GLU A 18 0.07 8.54 -10.82
CA GLU A 18 1.17 7.80 -11.45
C GLU A 18 2.50 8.55 -11.33
N GLN A 19 2.50 9.88 -11.49
CA GLN A 19 3.68 10.70 -11.30
C GLN A 19 4.21 10.58 -9.86
N ILE A 20 3.32 10.67 -8.86
CA ILE A 20 3.66 10.49 -7.44
C ILE A 20 4.27 9.11 -7.20
N ARG A 21 3.65 8.05 -7.72
CA ARG A 21 4.12 6.66 -7.55
C ARG A 21 5.50 6.41 -8.16
N ARG A 22 5.82 7.08 -9.26
CA ARG A 22 7.10 6.93 -9.95
C ARG A 22 8.19 7.82 -9.36
N ARG A 23 7.83 8.82 -8.56
CA ARG A 23 8.76 9.81 -8.04
C ARG A 23 9.54 9.27 -6.84
N THR A 24 10.80 8.96 -7.07
CA THR A 24 11.79 8.57 -6.07
C THR A 24 12.85 9.65 -5.92
N GLN A 25 13.46 9.77 -4.74
CA GLN A 25 14.53 10.71 -4.44
C GLN A 25 15.75 10.42 -5.34
N GLY A 26 16.28 11.47 -5.97
CA GLY A 26 17.51 11.35 -6.76
C GLY A 26 18.76 11.20 -5.89
N ARG A 27 19.82 10.57 -6.41
CA ARG A 27 21.07 10.36 -5.66
C ARG A 27 21.72 11.64 -5.14
N ASN A 28 21.59 12.74 -5.89
CA ASN A 28 22.19 14.04 -5.55
C ASN A 28 21.13 15.04 -5.05
N GLU A 29 19.91 14.57 -4.81
CA GLU A 29 18.81 15.40 -4.38
C GLU A 29 18.71 15.37 -2.85
N LYS A 30 18.74 16.55 -2.22
CA LYS A 30 18.54 16.68 -0.78
C LYS A 30 17.16 16.18 -0.38
N VAL A 31 17.07 15.49 0.75
CA VAL A 31 15.81 14.90 1.22
C VAL A 31 14.73 15.95 1.46
N ALA A 32 15.10 17.12 1.99
CA ALA A 32 14.19 18.24 2.22
C ALA A 32 13.54 18.71 0.91
N GLN A 33 14.33 18.87 -0.16
CA GLN A 33 13.83 19.31 -1.46
C GLN A 33 12.89 18.27 -2.07
N TYR A 34 13.27 17.00 -1.99
CA TYR A 34 12.44 15.88 -2.45
C TYR A 34 11.07 15.87 -1.77
N ILE A 35 11.03 15.98 -0.44
CA ILE A 35 9.78 15.97 0.34
C ILE A 35 8.91 17.16 -0.05
N ILE A 36 9.47 18.38 -0.11
CA ILE A 36 8.74 19.60 -0.49
C ILE A 36 8.13 19.47 -1.89
N ASP A 37 8.91 19.00 -2.86
CA ASP A 37 8.45 18.86 -4.25
C ASP A 37 7.34 17.81 -4.38
N LEU A 38 7.48 16.66 -3.70
CA LEU A 38 6.47 15.62 -3.73
C LEU A 38 5.20 16.04 -2.97
N GLN A 39 5.34 16.71 -1.83
CA GLN A 39 4.21 17.26 -1.07
C GLN A 39 3.46 18.33 -1.88
N SER A 40 4.18 19.18 -2.63
CA SER A 40 3.55 20.14 -3.55
C SER A 40 2.68 19.46 -4.61
N THR A 41 3.09 18.27 -5.05
CA THR A 41 2.36 17.46 -6.03
C THR A 41 1.16 16.76 -5.39
N LEU A 42 1.33 16.21 -4.18
CA LEU A 42 0.26 15.62 -3.38
C LEU A 42 -0.84 16.63 -3.05
N ASN A 43 -0.48 17.87 -2.72
CA ASN A 43 -1.42 18.94 -2.39
C ASN A 43 -2.30 19.37 -3.57
N LYS A 44 -1.86 19.11 -4.81
CA LYS A 44 -2.66 19.38 -6.02
C LYS A 44 -3.78 18.35 -6.21
N LEU A 45 -3.68 17.16 -5.63
CA LEU A 45 -4.70 16.12 -5.75
C LEU A 45 -6.02 16.57 -5.13
N ARG A 46 -7.12 16.40 -5.87
CA ARG A 46 -8.48 16.52 -5.36
C ARG A 46 -9.32 15.30 -5.76
N PRO A 47 -9.82 14.51 -4.80
CA PRO A 47 -9.65 14.64 -3.34
C PRO A 47 -8.20 14.35 -2.90
N GLN A 48 -7.80 14.93 -1.76
CA GLN A 48 -6.49 14.68 -1.15
C GLN A 48 -6.42 13.24 -0.61
N LEU A 49 -5.21 12.69 -0.60
CA LEU A 49 -4.96 11.38 -0.02
C LEU A 49 -4.97 11.45 1.51
N ASP A 50 -5.25 10.32 2.16
CA ASP A 50 -5.10 10.22 3.61
C ASP A 50 -3.64 10.45 4.03
N ILE A 51 -3.44 11.07 5.19
CA ILE A 51 -2.11 11.47 5.69
C ILE A 51 -1.19 10.24 5.78
N GLN A 52 -1.71 9.09 6.20
CA GLN A 52 -0.90 7.86 6.29
C GLN A 52 -0.43 7.40 4.91
N THR A 53 -1.31 7.47 3.90
CA THR A 53 -0.96 7.14 2.52
C THR A 53 0.06 8.13 1.95
N GLN A 54 -0.05 9.41 2.29
CA GLN A 54 0.94 10.42 1.90
C GLN A 54 2.32 10.12 2.50
N LEU A 55 2.37 9.77 3.78
CA LEU A 55 3.59 9.35 4.47
C LEU A 55 4.19 8.08 3.87
N ASP A 56 3.37 7.11 3.47
CA ASP A 56 3.84 5.89 2.81
C ASP A 56 4.49 6.20 1.46
N TYR A 57 3.91 7.10 0.67
CA TYR A 57 4.50 7.53 -0.60
C TYR A 57 5.79 8.32 -0.41
N LEU A 58 5.81 9.26 0.54
CA LEU A 58 7.00 10.06 0.85
C LEU A 58 8.14 9.14 1.35
N HIS A 59 7.87 8.31 2.36
CA HIS A 59 8.89 7.43 2.94
C HIS A 59 9.38 6.38 1.94
N GLY A 60 8.46 5.73 1.21
CA GLY A 60 8.78 4.69 0.25
C GLY A 60 9.61 5.18 -0.95
N GLY A 61 9.54 6.47 -1.28
CA GLY A 61 10.34 7.06 -2.36
C GLY A 61 11.68 7.66 -1.93
N MET A 62 12.00 7.74 -0.63
CA MET A 62 13.32 8.19 -0.14
C MET A 62 14.44 7.19 -0.49
N LEU A 63 15.70 7.65 -0.39
CA LEU A 63 16.87 6.78 -0.54
C LEU A 63 16.88 5.65 0.50
N PRO A 64 17.27 4.40 0.12
CA PRO A 64 17.26 3.26 1.04
C PRO A 64 18.12 3.43 2.30
N GLU A 65 19.20 4.23 2.23
CA GLU A 65 20.06 4.53 3.38
C GLU A 65 19.31 5.35 4.43
N LEU A 66 18.58 6.38 3.99
CA LEU A 66 17.72 7.19 4.85
C LEU A 66 16.53 6.36 5.38
N GLN A 67 15.93 5.51 4.56
CA GLN A 67 14.83 4.64 4.98
C GLN A 67 15.19 3.70 6.14
N LYS A 68 16.44 3.25 6.22
CA LYS A 68 16.91 2.41 7.33
C LYS A 68 16.99 3.17 8.65
N MET A 69 17.31 4.46 8.60
CA MET A 69 17.40 5.32 9.77
C MET A 69 16.03 5.81 10.21
N VAL A 70 15.21 6.25 9.26
CA VAL A 70 13.87 6.82 9.50
C VAL A 70 12.83 5.73 9.70
N ARG A 71 12.31 5.61 10.92
CA ARG A 71 11.31 4.59 11.28
C ARG A 71 9.89 5.01 10.90
N ARG A 72 9.37 4.48 9.78
CA ARG A 72 8.01 4.76 9.30
C ARG A 72 6.89 4.60 10.34
N LYS A 73 6.99 3.61 11.24
CA LYS A 73 5.95 3.27 12.24
C LYS A 73 5.74 4.35 13.31
N CYS A 74 6.73 5.21 13.54
CA CYS A 74 6.66 6.24 14.58
C CYS A 74 6.03 7.55 14.08
N LEU A 75 5.86 7.70 12.77
CA LEU A 75 5.52 8.98 12.14
C LEU A 75 4.00 9.14 12.02
N ARG A 76 3.48 10.27 12.50
CA ARG A 76 2.05 10.62 12.43
C ARG A 76 1.78 11.75 11.45
N PHE A 77 2.68 12.73 11.39
CA PHE A 77 2.57 13.90 10.54
C PHE A 77 3.71 13.97 9.52
N VAL A 78 3.50 14.75 8.45
CA VAL A 78 4.50 14.96 7.40
C VAL A 78 5.69 15.77 7.93
N ASP A 79 5.45 16.69 8.86
CA ASP A 79 6.50 17.49 9.49
C ASP A 79 7.45 16.62 10.33
N ASP A 80 6.91 15.65 11.10
CA ASP A 80 7.73 14.67 11.82
C ASP A 80 8.66 13.90 10.88
N LEU A 81 8.15 13.50 9.70
CA LEU A 81 8.94 12.80 8.70
C LEU A 81 10.05 13.72 8.15
N PHE A 82 9.73 14.99 7.91
CA PHE A 82 10.68 15.96 7.39
C PHE A 82 11.86 16.15 8.34
N ASP A 83 11.58 16.41 9.62
CA ASP A 83 12.61 16.65 10.63
C ASP A 83 13.51 15.42 10.83
N GLU A 84 12.91 14.24 10.99
CA GLU A 84 13.64 12.98 11.17
C GLU A 84 14.49 12.63 9.93
N ALA A 85 13.97 12.86 8.73
CA ALA A 85 14.70 12.57 7.50
C ALA A 85 15.89 13.52 7.30
N VAL A 86 15.73 14.80 7.64
CA VAL A 86 16.82 15.80 7.59
C VAL A 86 17.89 15.48 8.64
N GLU A 87 17.50 15.06 9.85
CA GLU A 87 18.45 14.63 10.87
C GLU A 87 19.23 13.37 10.45
N ALA A 88 18.55 12.40 9.84
CA ALA A 88 19.18 11.20 9.28
C ALA A 88 20.18 11.55 8.17
N GLU A 89 19.82 12.43 7.24
CA GLU A 89 20.71 12.91 6.17
C GLU A 89 21.96 13.60 6.76
N ASN A 90 21.76 14.50 7.73
CA ASN A 90 22.88 15.15 8.42
C ASN A 90 23.78 14.15 9.16
N THR A 91 23.21 13.09 9.73
CA THR A 91 23.98 12.04 10.41
C THR A 91 24.86 11.27 9.44
N ILE A 92 24.35 10.93 8.26
CA ILE A 92 25.13 10.29 7.19
C ILE A 92 26.26 11.22 6.75
N ILE A 93 25.95 12.49 6.45
CA ILE A 93 26.96 13.47 6.03
C ILE A 93 28.05 13.64 7.10
N ARG A 94 27.67 13.74 8.38
CA ARG A 94 28.62 13.82 9.50
C ARG A 94 29.49 12.58 9.62
N ALA A 95 28.93 11.39 9.39
CA ALA A 95 29.68 10.15 9.40
C ALA A 95 30.69 10.08 8.25
N GLU A 96 30.34 10.55 7.06
CA GLU A 96 31.25 10.63 5.90
C GLU A 96 32.35 11.67 6.10
N GLN A 97 32.03 12.79 6.72
CA GLN A 97 32.97 13.87 7.01
C GLN A 97 33.79 13.65 8.28
N TYR A 98 33.44 12.63 9.08
CA TYR A 98 34.14 12.33 10.31
C TYR A 98 35.60 11.98 10.00
N ARG A 99 36.51 12.76 10.59
CA ARG A 99 37.93 12.41 10.66
C ARG A 99 38.26 12.13 12.11
N ALA A 100 38.87 10.98 12.36
CA ALA A 100 39.41 10.66 13.67
C ALA A 100 40.38 11.78 14.11
N PRO A 101 40.45 12.08 15.41
CA PRO A 101 41.43 13.02 15.93
C PRO A 101 42.83 12.62 15.45
N ILE A 102 43.61 13.60 14.99
CA ILE A 102 45.03 13.36 14.69
C ILE A 102 45.67 12.92 16.00
N GLN A 103 46.49 11.87 15.95
CA GLN A 103 47.28 11.46 17.11
C GLN A 103 48.35 12.53 17.35
N ASP A 104 48.00 13.53 18.15
CA ASP A 104 48.94 14.56 18.56
C ASP A 104 50.02 13.95 19.46
N GLU A 105 51.21 14.55 19.41
CA GLU A 105 52.22 14.45 20.46
C GLU A 105 51.71 15.18 21.71
N THR A 106 50.57 14.75 22.25
CA THR A 106 50.04 15.31 23.49
C THR A 106 51.09 15.06 24.57
N VAL A 107 51.40 16.11 25.33
CA VAL A 107 52.37 16.08 26.45
C VAL A 107 51.93 15.07 27.52
N TRP A 108 50.65 14.70 27.53
CA TRP A 108 50.01 13.74 28.42
C TRP A 108 49.75 12.43 27.67
N PRO A 109 50.62 11.41 27.80
CA PRO A 109 50.48 10.13 27.11
C PRO A 109 49.17 9.41 27.44
N GLU A 110 48.63 9.63 28.63
CA GLU A 110 47.40 9.01 29.14
C GLU A 110 46.14 9.54 28.43
N LEU A 111 46.19 10.76 27.89
CA LEU A 111 45.09 11.41 27.18
C LEU A 111 45.19 11.25 25.66
N ARG A 112 46.25 10.62 25.14
CA ARG A 112 46.39 10.36 23.72
C ARG A 112 45.27 9.45 23.25
N TYR A 113 44.71 9.78 22.09
CA TYR A 113 43.79 8.88 21.40
C TYR A 113 44.53 7.56 21.10
N GLN A 114 44.24 6.55 21.91
CA GLN A 114 44.69 5.19 21.64
C GLN A 114 43.73 4.65 20.58
N ALA A 115 44.10 4.82 19.31
CA ALA A 115 43.46 4.04 18.27
C ALA A 115 43.63 2.58 18.67
N ASP A 116 42.52 1.85 18.85
CA ASP A 116 42.56 0.45 19.23
C ASP A 116 43.52 -0.26 18.27
N LYS A 117 44.70 -0.66 18.77
CA LYS A 117 45.66 -1.47 18.04
C LYS A 117 45.09 -2.89 17.95
N ASN A 118 44.03 -3.03 17.16
CA ASN A 118 43.46 -4.32 16.83
C ASN A 118 44.25 -4.94 15.66
N GLU A 119 45.55 -5.17 15.88
CA GLU A 119 46.19 -6.35 15.33
C GLU A 119 46.01 -7.48 16.36
N SER A 120 44.93 -8.25 16.19
CA SER A 120 44.85 -9.65 16.59
C SER A 120 45.38 -10.02 17.99
N SER A 121 44.67 -9.67 19.05
CA SER A 121 44.85 -10.35 20.35
C SER A 121 43.65 -10.15 21.27
N TYR A 122 42.43 -10.38 20.77
CA TYR A 122 41.38 -10.82 21.68
C TYR A 122 41.70 -12.27 22.07
N LYS A 123 42.47 -12.44 23.14
CA LYS A 123 42.38 -13.66 23.96
C LYS A 123 41.00 -13.63 24.61
N LEU A 124 39.98 -13.97 23.82
CA LEU A 124 38.68 -14.34 24.33
C LEU A 124 38.92 -15.50 25.28
N ALA A 125 38.60 -15.32 26.55
CA ALA A 125 38.34 -16.44 27.43
C ALA A 125 37.41 -17.39 26.67
N ALA A 126 37.79 -18.67 26.57
CA ALA A 126 37.05 -19.69 25.85
C ALA A 126 35.61 -19.72 26.37
N MET A 127 34.69 -19.10 25.64
CA MET A 127 33.27 -19.35 25.82
C MET A 127 32.98 -20.75 25.26
N PRO A 128 32.12 -21.53 25.93
CA PRO A 128 31.78 -22.87 25.46
C PRO A 128 31.23 -22.80 24.02
N ASP A 129 31.67 -23.74 23.19
CA ASP A 129 31.41 -23.80 21.76
C ASP A 129 29.91 -24.06 21.49
N HIS A 130 29.10 -22.99 21.45
CA HIS A 130 27.65 -23.05 21.15
C HIS A 130 27.32 -23.44 19.69
N LYS A 131 28.31 -23.88 18.90
CA LYS A 131 28.08 -24.33 17.52
C LYS A 131 27.10 -25.50 17.44
N GLU A 132 27.14 -26.42 18.39
CA GLU A 132 26.24 -27.58 18.40
C GLU A 132 24.79 -27.14 18.62
N GLU A 133 24.56 -26.21 19.54
CA GLU A 133 23.23 -25.66 19.83
C GLU A 133 22.67 -24.89 18.63
N ILE A 134 23.49 -24.06 17.97
CA ILE A 134 23.12 -23.35 16.74
C ILE A 134 22.79 -24.34 15.61
N THR A 135 23.60 -25.39 15.42
CA THR A 135 23.31 -26.39 14.37
C THR A 135 22.05 -27.20 14.66
N SER A 136 21.75 -27.48 15.94
CA SER A 136 20.52 -28.16 16.33
C SER A 136 19.28 -27.31 16.04
N LEU A 137 19.36 -26.00 16.32
CA LEU A 137 18.28 -25.07 16.06
C LEU A 137 18.03 -24.91 14.55
N ILE A 138 19.09 -24.76 13.75
CA ILE A 138 18.98 -24.69 12.28
C ILE A 138 18.33 -25.95 11.71
N LYS A 139 18.71 -27.14 12.19
CA LYS A 139 18.10 -28.41 11.74
C LYS A 139 16.61 -28.45 12.06
N SER A 140 16.21 -28.08 13.28
CA SER A 140 14.80 -28.03 13.67
C SER A 140 13.97 -27.06 12.81
N GLN A 141 14.54 -25.90 12.47
CA GLN A 141 13.87 -24.90 11.63
C GLN A 141 13.67 -25.39 10.18
N ILE A 142 14.64 -26.15 9.65
CA ILE A 142 14.55 -26.76 8.32
C ILE A 142 13.43 -27.81 8.29
N GLU A 143 13.32 -28.66 9.31
CA GLU A 143 12.26 -29.68 9.40
C GLU A 143 10.86 -29.06 9.43
N VAL A 144 10.66 -28.02 10.24
CA VAL A 144 9.38 -27.30 10.30
C VAL A 144 9.02 -26.71 8.94
N THR A 145 10.00 -26.13 8.25
CA THR A 145 9.80 -25.54 6.93
C THR A 145 9.43 -26.59 5.88
N GLN A 146 10.07 -27.76 5.92
CA GLN A 146 9.74 -28.88 5.02
C GLN A 146 8.31 -29.38 5.23
N LEU A 147 7.86 -29.52 6.48
CA LEU A 147 6.47 -29.91 6.78
C LEU A 147 5.45 -28.90 6.26
N LEU A 148 5.72 -27.61 6.44
CA LEU A 148 4.88 -26.53 5.90
C LEU A 148 4.81 -26.60 4.37
N THR A 149 5.94 -26.78 3.68
CA THR A 149 5.95 -26.86 2.21
C THR A 149 5.18 -28.08 1.68
N ASN A 150 5.24 -29.22 2.37
CA ASN A 150 4.48 -30.40 2.00
C ASN A 150 2.97 -30.18 2.20
N SER A 151 2.57 -29.58 3.31
CA SER A 151 1.16 -29.23 3.56
C SER A 151 0.60 -28.27 2.53
N ILE A 152 1.40 -27.29 2.06
CA ILE A 152 0.99 -26.37 1.00
C ILE A 152 0.76 -27.13 -0.30
N ARG A 153 1.72 -27.97 -0.72
CA ARG A 153 1.60 -28.80 -1.93
C ARG A 153 0.38 -29.70 -1.91
N GLU A 154 0.07 -30.32 -0.77
CA GLU A 154 -1.14 -31.13 -0.62
C GLU A 154 -2.42 -30.30 -0.75
N SER A 155 -2.43 -29.09 -0.17
CA SER A 155 -3.58 -28.19 -0.28
C SER A 155 -3.82 -27.72 -1.71
N GLU A 156 -2.76 -27.43 -2.47
CA GLU A 156 -2.84 -27.06 -3.90
C GLU A 156 -3.37 -28.23 -4.74
N LYS A 157 -2.92 -29.46 -4.46
CA LYS A 157 -3.45 -30.66 -5.13
C LYS A 157 -4.94 -30.84 -4.88
N ARG A 158 -5.40 -30.69 -3.62
CA ARG A 158 -6.83 -30.77 -3.28
C ARG A 158 -7.64 -29.67 -3.97
N GLN A 159 -7.11 -28.45 -4.08
CA GLN A 159 -7.76 -27.36 -4.81
C GLN A 159 -7.88 -27.67 -6.31
N ALA A 160 -6.83 -28.22 -6.92
CA ALA A 160 -6.84 -28.62 -8.33
C ALA A 160 -7.88 -29.72 -8.61
N GLU A 161 -7.95 -30.74 -7.74
CA GLU A 161 -8.94 -31.81 -7.84
C GLU A 161 -10.38 -31.28 -7.69
N ALA A 162 -10.62 -30.36 -6.75
CA ALA A 162 -11.92 -29.72 -6.58
C ALA A 162 -12.35 -28.92 -7.81
N LEU A 163 -11.44 -28.15 -8.41
CA LEU A 163 -11.70 -27.41 -9.65
C LEU A 163 -12.02 -28.35 -10.82
N GLN A 164 -11.35 -29.50 -10.91
CA GLN A 164 -11.62 -30.51 -11.93
C GLN A 164 -12.99 -31.17 -11.73
N GLN A 165 -13.43 -31.39 -10.49
CA GLN A 165 -14.78 -31.90 -10.22
C GLN A 165 -15.84 -30.88 -10.63
N ILE A 166 -15.67 -29.60 -10.28
CA ILE A 166 -16.58 -28.52 -10.67
C ILE A 166 -16.68 -28.42 -12.20
N SER A 167 -15.56 -28.51 -12.92
CA SER A 167 -15.58 -28.43 -14.39
C SER A 167 -16.36 -29.58 -15.02
N LYS A 168 -16.26 -30.80 -14.47
CA LYS A 168 -17.02 -31.96 -14.94
C LYS A 168 -18.53 -31.76 -14.74
N SER A 169 -18.95 -31.31 -13.55
CA SER A 169 -20.37 -31.04 -13.27
C SER A 169 -20.96 -29.93 -14.15
N ILE A 170 -20.18 -28.90 -14.49
CA ILE A 170 -20.61 -27.85 -15.43
C ILE A 170 -20.88 -28.44 -16.82
N THR A 171 -20.00 -29.31 -17.32
CA THR A 171 -20.17 -29.96 -18.63
C THR A 171 -21.39 -30.88 -18.65
N GLU A 172 -21.62 -31.67 -17.59
CA GLU A 172 -22.80 -32.54 -17.46
C GLU A 172 -24.11 -31.73 -17.48
N LEU A 173 -24.17 -30.60 -16.76
CA LEU A 173 -25.33 -29.70 -16.77
C LEU A 173 -25.56 -29.06 -18.14
N GLN A 174 -24.50 -28.76 -18.89
CA GLN A 174 -24.63 -28.24 -20.26
C GLN A 174 -25.20 -29.29 -21.21
N MET A 175 -24.82 -30.58 -21.08
CA MET A 175 -25.35 -31.66 -21.92
C MET A 175 -26.84 -31.94 -21.66
N GLN A 176 -27.34 -31.78 -20.43
CA GLN A 176 -28.77 -31.89 -20.14
C GLN A 176 -29.62 -30.76 -20.76
N LYS A 177 -29.03 -29.59 -21.03
CA LYS A 177 -29.75 -28.42 -21.55
C LYS A 177 -29.97 -28.44 -23.07
N VAL A 178 -29.34 -29.36 -23.80
CA VAL A 178 -29.45 -29.48 -25.28
C VAL A 178 -30.62 -30.40 -25.71
N GLY A 179 -31.37 -30.98 -24.76
CA GLY A 179 -32.51 -31.87 -25.05
C GLY A 179 -33.85 -31.20 -25.38
N PHE A 180 -33.95 -29.86 -25.37
CA PHE A 180 -35.21 -29.13 -25.63
C PHE A 180 -35.11 -28.33 -26.95
N ALA A 181 -34.99 -29.05 -28.07
CA ALA A 181 -35.13 -28.48 -29.41
C ALA A 181 -36.63 -28.28 -29.74
N GLY A 182 -37.19 -27.16 -29.28
CA GLY A 182 -38.43 -26.60 -29.82
C GLY A 182 -38.18 -26.03 -31.22
N LYS A 183 -39.03 -26.42 -32.18
CA LYS A 183 -39.02 -25.98 -33.59
C LYS A 183 -38.96 -24.44 -33.72
N PRO A 184 -38.15 -23.88 -34.64
CA PRO A 184 -38.29 -22.50 -35.06
C PRO A 184 -39.37 -22.40 -36.15
N GLU A 185 -40.51 -21.80 -35.82
CA GLU A 185 -41.45 -21.26 -36.82
C GLU A 185 -40.93 -19.90 -37.33
N GLY A 186 -41.00 -19.74 -38.64
CA GLY A 186 -40.27 -18.71 -39.38
C GLY A 186 -40.84 -17.30 -39.31
N GLN A 187 -39.98 -16.34 -39.63
CA GLN A 187 -40.40 -15.01 -40.05
C GLN A 187 -39.54 -14.54 -41.24
N LYS A 188 -40.25 -13.85 -42.13
CA LYS A 188 -39.94 -13.53 -43.52
C LYS A 188 -39.08 -12.26 -43.65
N ASN A 189 -38.33 -12.22 -44.76
CA ASN A 189 -37.83 -11.07 -45.53
C ASN A 189 -38.14 -9.65 -45.03
N ALA A 190 -37.08 -8.86 -44.82
CA ALA A 190 -37.07 -7.42 -45.10
C ALA A 190 -35.67 -6.97 -45.56
N GLN A 191 -35.67 -6.05 -46.53
CA GLN A 191 -34.57 -5.50 -47.34
C GLN A 191 -33.50 -4.70 -46.57
N PRO A 192 -32.37 -4.36 -47.24
CA PRO A 192 -31.22 -3.68 -46.62
C PRO A 192 -31.31 -2.15 -46.69
N PRO A 193 -30.74 -1.41 -45.72
CA PRO A 193 -30.27 -0.06 -45.94
C PRO A 193 -28.74 0.02 -45.98
N LYS A 194 -28.28 0.89 -46.87
CA LYS A 194 -26.89 1.29 -47.08
C LYS A 194 -26.42 2.24 -45.98
N ASN A 195 -25.10 2.25 -45.77
CA ASN A 195 -24.27 3.31 -45.20
C ASN A 195 -24.53 3.74 -43.75
N ALA A 196 -23.61 3.37 -42.84
CA ALA A 196 -23.05 4.29 -41.85
C ALA A 196 -21.81 3.68 -41.18
N GLU A 197 -20.71 4.39 -41.39
CA GLU A 197 -19.45 4.49 -40.65
C GLU A 197 -19.32 3.78 -39.28
N HIS A 198 -18.24 2.99 -39.19
CA HIS A 198 -17.30 2.83 -38.08
C HIS A 198 -17.70 3.40 -36.71
N ASN A 199 -17.92 2.50 -35.74
CA ASN A 199 -17.67 2.78 -34.32
C ASN A 199 -17.28 1.47 -33.60
N PRO A 200 -16.16 1.41 -32.85
CA PRO A 200 -15.69 0.18 -32.23
C PRO A 200 -16.43 -0.14 -30.92
N THR A 201 -17.00 -1.35 -30.91
CA THR A 201 -17.02 -2.36 -29.83
C THR A 201 -16.89 -1.88 -28.39
N LYS A 202 -18.03 -1.72 -27.70
CA LYS A 202 -18.12 -1.82 -26.23
C LYS A 202 -18.41 -3.27 -25.83
N GLN A 203 -17.44 -3.91 -25.18
CA GLN A 203 -17.64 -5.17 -24.47
C GLN A 203 -18.52 -4.99 -23.23
N PRO A 204 -19.42 -5.92 -22.89
CA PRO A 204 -20.09 -5.95 -21.60
C PRO A 204 -19.14 -6.50 -20.54
N SER A 205 -18.71 -5.63 -19.62
CA SER A 205 -17.93 -6.02 -18.45
C SER A 205 -18.84 -6.63 -17.38
N SER A 206 -18.39 -7.80 -16.93
CA SER A 206 -18.90 -8.65 -15.87
C SER A 206 -19.30 -7.88 -14.61
N MET A 207 -20.52 -8.13 -14.13
CA MET A 207 -21.02 -7.63 -12.85
C MET A 207 -20.27 -8.27 -11.69
N ASN A 208 -19.43 -7.48 -11.01
CA ASN A 208 -18.85 -7.84 -9.73
C ASN A 208 -19.68 -7.19 -8.61
N SER A 209 -20.51 -8.00 -7.95
CA SER A 209 -21.45 -7.62 -6.89
C SER A 209 -20.70 -7.27 -5.60
N LYS A 210 -20.18 -6.05 -5.50
CA LYS A 210 -19.74 -5.47 -4.23
C LYS A 210 -20.96 -5.15 -3.36
N SER A 211 -21.13 -5.93 -2.30
CA SER A 211 -22.04 -5.70 -1.17
C SER A 211 -21.99 -4.24 -0.71
N LYS A 212 -23.04 -3.47 -1.03
CA LYS A 212 -23.22 -2.09 -0.57
C LYS A 212 -23.37 -2.09 0.95
N LYS A 213 -22.34 -1.66 1.67
CA LYS A 213 -22.47 -1.28 3.09
C LYS A 213 -23.48 -0.14 3.15
N THR A 214 -24.66 -0.41 3.70
CA THR A 214 -25.68 0.60 4.01
C THR A 214 -25.07 1.57 5.00
N LYS A 215 -24.87 2.83 4.58
CA LYS A 215 -24.35 3.87 5.46
C LYS A 215 -25.38 4.12 6.57
N GLU A 216 -24.97 3.98 7.83
CA GLU A 216 -25.80 4.33 8.97
C GLU A 216 -26.20 5.81 8.86
N ILE A 217 -27.50 6.06 8.90
CA ILE A 217 -28.08 7.39 8.84
C ILE A 217 -28.13 7.90 10.27
N TYR A 218 -27.69 9.14 10.53
CA TYR A 218 -27.83 9.79 11.84
C TYR A 218 -28.04 11.29 11.71
N CYS A 219 -28.61 11.91 12.74
CA CYS A 219 -28.89 13.33 12.76
C CYS A 219 -27.63 14.13 13.08
N TYR A 220 -27.17 14.96 12.14
CA TYR A 220 -25.99 15.82 12.30
C TYR A 220 -26.10 16.90 13.39
N GLY A 221 -27.28 17.11 14.00
CA GLY A 221 -27.47 18.02 15.13
C GLY A 221 -27.21 17.35 16.49
N CYS A 222 -28.01 16.33 16.84
CA CYS A 222 -27.96 15.68 18.14
C CYS A 222 -27.36 14.25 18.15
N GLY A 223 -26.96 13.70 17.00
CA GLY A 223 -26.39 12.35 16.89
C GLY A 223 -27.41 11.19 16.92
N ALA A 224 -28.72 11.47 16.93
CA ALA A 224 -29.74 10.42 16.93
C ALA A 224 -29.65 9.50 15.70
N GLN A 225 -29.66 8.18 15.92
CA GLN A 225 -29.55 7.17 14.86
C GLN A 225 -30.85 7.07 14.04
N ASN A 226 -30.70 6.70 12.77
CA ASN A 226 -31.77 6.48 11.78
C ASN A 226 -32.69 7.69 11.49
N VAL A 227 -32.25 8.91 11.81
CA VAL A 227 -33.03 10.14 11.53
C VAL A 227 -32.17 11.20 10.85
N PHE A 228 -32.70 11.85 9.81
CA PHE A 228 -32.06 13.04 9.22
C PHE A 228 -32.40 14.28 10.07
N LYS A 229 -31.53 15.30 10.06
CA LYS A 229 -31.73 16.56 10.80
C LYS A 229 -33.13 17.18 10.57
N LYS A 230 -33.64 17.11 9.33
CA LYS A 230 -34.98 17.59 8.95
C LYS A 230 -36.15 16.89 9.66
N ASN A 231 -35.97 15.64 10.07
CA ASN A 231 -36.99 14.80 10.70
C ASN A 231 -36.62 14.50 12.17
N CYS A 232 -35.59 15.14 12.71
CA CYS A 232 -35.13 14.87 14.06
C CYS A 232 -36.05 15.59 15.05
N PRO A 233 -36.74 14.89 15.97
CA PRO A 233 -37.67 15.52 16.91
C PRO A 233 -37.02 16.55 17.84
N LYS A 234 -35.69 16.48 18.02
CA LYS A 234 -34.91 17.44 18.81
C LYS A 234 -34.32 18.60 18.01
N CYS A 235 -34.21 18.47 16.68
CA CYS A 235 -33.41 19.39 15.85
C CYS A 235 -34.15 19.94 14.63
N SER A 236 -35.30 19.36 14.26
CA SER A 236 -36.20 20.04 13.35
C SER A 236 -36.69 21.28 14.07
N GLY A 237 -36.63 22.44 13.42
CA GLY A 237 -37.09 23.72 13.98
C GLY A 237 -38.60 23.79 14.24
N ASN A 238 -39.27 22.64 14.34
CA ASN A 238 -40.67 22.46 14.72
C ASN A 238 -40.79 21.90 16.15
N ALA A 239 -39.73 21.95 16.97
CA ALA A 239 -39.86 21.75 18.41
C ALA A 239 -40.68 22.92 18.95
N GLU A 240 -42.01 22.77 18.88
CA GLU A 240 -42.99 23.67 19.45
C GLU A 240 -42.58 23.99 20.89
N SER A 241 -42.42 25.28 21.14
CA SER A 241 -42.44 25.87 22.46
C SER A 241 -43.76 25.47 23.15
N ARG A 242 -43.74 24.34 23.86
CA ARG A 242 -44.72 24.07 24.91
C ARG A 242 -44.10 24.53 26.22
N GLU A 243 -44.73 25.58 26.75
CA GLU A 243 -44.58 26.14 28.09
C GLU A 243 -44.68 25.07 29.18
#